data_AF-A0A367PY86-F1
#
_entry.id   AF-A0A367PY86-F1
#
_cell.length_a   1.000
_cell.length_b   1.000
_cell.length_c   1.000
_cell.angle_alpha   90.00
_cell.angle_beta   90.00
_cell.angle_gamma   90.00
#
_symmetry.space_group_name_H-M   'P 1'
#
loop_
_entity.id
_entity.type
_entity.pdbx_description
1 polymer ?
#
loop_
_entity_poly.entity_id
_entity_poly.type
_entity_poly.pdbx_seq_one_letter_code
_entity_poly.pdbx_strand_id
1 'polypeptide(L)'
;MLYSQEVQKSNGRSTHITKEQQEEWLTRAKEAAASGEPGKMLEFLHRSFVIDGLTKQFALKWRSLSRDEVEDIVAEAVDILYEAIRGGKKVSKLVPYLLKTCEYKAYDYYRARQNEKPLTPDDLEHMADKSSEREDELNSSTGELDWQEKRPRIITIVRSLLPRLGQYNVQNVMAYILDALEADCVDISNVEIAEVLGLSPDVVRQSKKRGFDRLERIVREEGLTAQVSDFTNLKRNYEEKIEDEPEFV
;
A
#
# COMPACT_ATOMS: atom_id res chain seq x y z
N MET A 1 29.61 56.99 -8.82
CA MET A 1 29.32 55.76 -8.07
C MET A 1 27.99 55.96 -7.36
N LEU A 2 26.89 55.55 -8.00
CA LEU A 2 25.55 55.60 -7.43
C LEU A 2 24.95 54.20 -7.57
N TYR A 3 24.51 53.69 -6.43
CA TYR A 3 23.63 52.54 -6.27
C TYR A 3 22.38 52.71 -7.14
N SER A 4 22.17 51.82 -8.11
CA SER A 4 20.84 51.59 -8.69
C SER A 4 20.32 50.25 -8.19
N GLN A 5 19.37 50.36 -7.28
CA GLN A 5 18.46 49.29 -6.90
C GLN A 5 17.62 48.89 -8.12
N GLU A 6 17.85 47.70 -8.67
CA GLU A 6 16.81 46.97 -9.39
C GLU A 6 16.34 45.83 -8.49
N VAL A 7 15.45 46.21 -7.57
CA VAL A 7 14.54 45.28 -6.90
C VAL A 7 13.57 44.78 -7.96
N GLN A 8 13.93 43.67 -8.62
CA GLN A 8 12.95 42.90 -9.39
C GLN A 8 11.97 42.27 -8.41
N LYS A 9 10.83 42.94 -8.27
CA LYS A 9 9.57 42.39 -7.76
C LYS A 9 9.18 41.19 -8.64
N SER A 10 9.62 39.99 -8.29
CA SER A 10 9.02 38.78 -8.85
C SER A 10 7.66 38.58 -8.18
N ASN A 11 6.62 38.93 -8.94
CA ASN A 11 5.21 38.67 -8.69
C ASN A 11 4.96 37.38 -7.90
N GLY A 12 4.12 37.47 -6.85
CA GLY A 12 3.50 36.35 -6.18
C GLY A 12 2.66 35.53 -7.16
N ARG A 13 3.31 34.60 -7.88
CA ARG A 13 2.65 33.55 -8.62
C ARG A 13 2.07 32.57 -7.61
N SER A 14 0.75 32.49 -7.61
CA SER A 14 -0.01 31.45 -6.92
C SER A 14 0.68 30.09 -7.12
N THR A 15 1.22 29.51 -6.05
CA THR A 15 1.90 28.21 -5.99
C THR A 15 0.89 27.04 -6.08
N HIS A 16 -0.19 27.24 -6.82
CA HIS A 16 -1.26 26.27 -6.97
C HIS A 16 -1.26 25.79 -8.42
N ILE A 17 -0.68 24.61 -8.65
CA ILE A 17 -0.90 23.86 -9.88
C ILE A 17 -2.35 23.35 -9.89
N THR A 18 -2.99 23.32 -11.06
CA THR A 18 -4.32 22.73 -11.18
C THR A 18 -4.23 21.20 -11.12
N LYS A 19 -5.35 20.54 -10.81
CA LYS A 19 -5.43 19.06 -10.84
C LYS A 19 -5.07 18.49 -12.22
N GLU A 20 -5.51 19.17 -13.28
CA GLU A 20 -5.20 18.79 -14.67
C GLU A 20 -3.69 18.90 -14.98
N GLN A 21 -3.04 19.99 -14.53
CA GLN A 21 -1.59 20.15 -14.67
C GLN A 21 -0.83 19.09 -13.88
N GLN A 22 -1.29 18.77 -12.67
CA GLN A 22 -0.70 17.70 -11.87
C GLN A 22 -0.77 16.36 -12.61
N GLU A 23 -1.92 16.02 -13.17
CA GLU A 23 -2.15 14.77 -13.90
C GLU A 23 -1.33 14.69 -15.20
N GLU A 24 -1.15 15.82 -15.90
CA GLU A 24 -0.26 15.92 -17.05
C GLU A 24 1.19 15.60 -16.66
N TRP A 25 1.70 16.21 -15.57
CA TRP A 25 3.06 15.93 -15.08
C TRP A 25 3.22 14.48 -14.66
N LEU A 26 2.22 13.89 -14.00
CA LEU A 26 2.25 12.48 -13.61
C LEU A 26 2.24 11.54 -14.82
N THR A 27 1.50 11.88 -15.86
CA THR A 27 1.51 11.13 -17.12
C THR A 27 2.90 11.16 -17.75
N ARG A 28 3.53 12.33 -17.82
CA ARG A 28 4.91 12.48 -18.32
C ARG A 28 5.94 11.75 -17.46
N ALA A 29 5.78 11.76 -16.13
CA ALA A 29 6.64 11.01 -15.22
C ALA A 29 6.60 9.52 -15.53
N LYS A 30 5.40 8.97 -15.77
CA LYS A 30 5.20 7.57 -16.13
C LYS A 30 5.84 7.22 -17.48
N GLU A 31 5.69 8.08 -18.48
CA GLU A 31 6.30 7.89 -19.81
C GLU A 31 7.83 7.91 -19.75
N ALA A 32 8.41 8.83 -18.97
CA ALA A 32 9.85 8.91 -18.76
C ALA A 32 10.39 7.65 -18.07
N ALA A 33 9.68 7.14 -17.06
CA ALA A 33 10.03 5.89 -16.39
C ALA A 33 10.03 4.70 -17.35
N ALA A 34 8.97 4.57 -18.16
CA ALA A 34 8.86 3.50 -19.17
C ALA A 34 10.00 3.56 -20.20
N SER A 35 10.42 4.78 -20.56
CA SER A 35 11.52 5.06 -21.49
C SER A 35 12.91 4.87 -20.87
N GLY A 36 13.01 4.59 -19.56
CA GLY A 36 14.28 4.42 -18.86
C GLY A 36 15.02 5.73 -18.58
N GLU A 37 14.29 6.84 -18.40
CA GLU A 37 14.83 8.17 -18.12
C GLU A 37 14.52 8.59 -16.66
N PRO A 38 15.26 8.08 -15.65
CA PRO A 38 14.94 8.30 -14.24
C PRO A 38 15.03 9.77 -13.82
N GLY A 39 16.00 10.52 -14.36
CA GLY A 39 16.16 11.95 -14.05
C GLY A 39 14.96 12.80 -14.49
N LYS A 40 14.37 12.49 -15.66
CA LYS A 40 13.16 13.19 -16.13
C LYS A 40 11.91 12.77 -15.38
N MET A 41 11.81 11.50 -15.00
CA MET A 41 10.72 11.03 -14.13
C MET A 41 10.73 11.83 -12.81
N LEU A 42 11.88 11.97 -12.17
CA LEU A 42 12.04 12.76 -10.94
C LEU A 42 11.68 14.23 -11.16
N GLU A 43 12.15 14.84 -12.25
CA GLU A 43 11.80 16.23 -12.59
C GLU A 43 10.27 16.43 -12.69
N PHE A 44 9.58 15.52 -13.37
CA PHE A 44 8.13 15.59 -13.53
C PHE A 44 7.37 15.34 -12.21
N LEU A 45 7.81 14.40 -11.38
CA LEU A 45 7.24 14.16 -10.05
C LEU A 45 7.43 15.36 -9.11
N HIS A 46 8.57 16.05 -9.20
CA HIS A 46 8.81 17.27 -8.43
C HIS A 46 7.89 18.40 -8.93
N ARG A 47 7.74 18.58 -10.25
CA ARG A 47 6.83 19.58 -10.83
C ARG A 47 5.36 19.32 -10.52
N SER A 48 4.99 18.07 -10.25
CA SER A 48 3.63 17.71 -9.82
C SER A 48 3.36 17.95 -8.33
N PHE A 49 4.36 18.39 -7.55
CA PHE A 49 4.30 18.57 -6.08
C PHE A 49 3.90 17.30 -5.29
N VAL A 50 3.93 16.13 -5.90
CA VAL A 50 3.52 14.88 -5.24
C VAL A 50 4.55 14.45 -4.21
N ILE A 51 5.84 14.57 -4.52
CA ILE A 51 6.93 14.24 -3.59
C ILE A 51 6.85 15.13 -2.34
N ASP A 52 6.69 16.45 -2.52
CA ASP A 52 6.53 17.40 -1.41
C ASP A 52 5.27 17.11 -0.57
N GLY A 53 4.17 16.79 -1.25
CA GLY A 53 2.91 16.43 -0.61
C GLY A 53 3.04 15.17 0.26
N LEU A 54 3.65 14.13 -0.29
CA LEU A 54 3.91 12.87 0.42
C LEU A 54 4.85 13.09 1.60
N THR A 55 5.95 13.81 1.42
CA THR A 55 6.92 14.11 2.50
C THR A 55 6.24 14.83 3.67
N LYS A 56 5.42 15.86 3.38
CA LYS A 56 4.67 16.59 4.42
C LYS A 56 3.62 15.70 5.10
N GLN A 57 2.88 14.93 4.31
CA GLN A 57 1.85 14.03 4.83
C GLN A 57 2.47 12.97 5.76
N PHE A 58 3.60 12.38 5.39
CA PHE A 58 4.29 11.37 6.18
C PHE A 58 4.94 11.95 7.42
N ALA A 59 5.59 13.12 7.32
CA ALA A 59 6.12 13.80 8.50
C ALA A 59 5.03 14.10 9.55
N LEU A 60 3.79 14.37 9.12
CA LEU A 60 2.65 14.58 10.02
C LEU A 60 2.07 13.28 10.60
N LYS A 61 1.95 12.24 9.77
CA LYS A 61 1.38 10.93 10.16
C LYS A 61 2.35 10.14 11.04
N TRP A 62 3.63 10.17 10.72
CA TRP A 62 4.70 9.38 11.34
C TRP A 62 5.66 10.26 12.15
N ARG A 63 5.13 10.93 13.19
CA ARG A 63 5.91 11.88 14.01
C ARG A 63 7.12 11.29 14.73
N SER A 64 7.19 9.96 14.85
CA SER A 64 8.33 9.26 15.42
C SER A 64 9.53 9.19 14.46
N LEU A 65 9.29 9.34 13.16
CA LEU A 65 10.33 9.37 12.15
C LEU A 65 10.91 10.79 12.06
N SER A 66 12.23 10.86 11.98
CA SER A 66 12.95 12.06 11.63
C SER A 66 12.65 12.47 10.19
N ARG A 67 12.98 13.73 9.87
CA ARG A 67 12.78 14.26 8.53
C ARG A 67 13.59 13.47 7.49
N ASP A 68 14.83 13.13 7.82
CA ASP A 68 15.73 12.41 6.91
C ASP A 68 15.18 11.00 6.62
N GLU A 69 14.68 10.28 7.63
CA GLU A 69 14.03 8.98 7.44
C GLU A 69 12.78 9.08 6.54
N VAL A 70 11.99 10.15 6.65
CA VAL A 70 10.83 10.37 5.77
C VAL A 70 11.27 10.66 4.33
N GLU A 71 12.34 11.44 4.15
CA GLU A 71 12.90 11.74 2.82
C GLU A 71 13.46 10.45 2.17
N ASP A 72 14.14 9.60 2.94
CA ASP A 72 14.65 8.29 2.50
C ASP A 72 13.50 7.34 2.09
N ILE A 73 12.44 7.26 2.89
CA ILE A 73 11.24 6.46 2.57
C ILE A 73 10.62 6.88 1.23
N VAL A 74 10.49 8.19 1.02
CA VAL A 74 9.92 8.71 -0.23
C VAL A 74 10.85 8.45 -1.41
N ALA A 75 12.16 8.58 -1.24
CA ALA A 75 13.15 8.26 -2.27
C ALA A 75 13.09 6.78 -2.67
N GLU A 76 13.10 5.87 -1.70
CA GLU A 76 12.97 4.43 -1.94
C GLU A 76 11.66 4.06 -2.64
N ALA A 77 10.55 4.72 -2.28
CA ALA A 77 9.26 4.50 -2.93
C ALA A 77 9.26 4.93 -4.40
N VAL A 78 9.99 6.00 -4.73
CA VAL A 78 10.16 6.48 -6.11
C VAL A 78 11.04 5.53 -6.92
N ASP A 79 12.11 5.00 -6.33
CA ASP A 79 12.96 3.98 -6.98
C ASP A 79 12.15 2.71 -7.29
N ILE A 80 11.35 2.23 -6.33
CA ILE A 80 10.46 1.09 -6.53
C ILE A 80 9.44 1.35 -7.64
N LEU A 81 8.86 2.55 -7.69
CA LEU A 81 7.94 2.95 -8.77
C LEU A 81 8.65 2.92 -10.13
N TYR A 82 9.87 3.46 -10.21
CA TYR A 82 10.65 3.48 -11.45
C TYR A 82 10.92 2.05 -11.94
N GLU A 83 11.44 1.18 -11.07
CA GLU A 83 11.73 -0.21 -11.42
C GLU A 83 10.46 -0.99 -11.81
N ALA A 84 9.34 -0.73 -11.13
CA ALA A 84 8.06 -1.35 -11.48
C ALA A 84 7.61 -0.95 -12.90
N ILE A 85 7.63 0.34 -13.24
CA ILE A 85 7.24 0.80 -14.57
C ILE A 85 8.24 0.31 -15.62
N ARG A 86 9.55 0.39 -15.33
CA ARG A 86 10.61 -0.03 -16.23
C ARG A 86 10.58 -1.52 -16.53
N GLY A 87 10.22 -2.32 -15.53
CA GLY A 87 9.96 -3.77 -15.65
C GLY A 87 8.66 -4.13 -16.37
N GLY A 88 7.89 -3.15 -16.86
CA GLY A 88 6.66 -3.37 -17.60
C GLY A 88 5.42 -3.61 -16.73
N LYS A 89 5.50 -3.42 -15.40
CA LYS A 89 4.34 -3.52 -14.53
C LYS A 89 3.34 -2.41 -14.85
N LYS A 90 2.08 -2.77 -15.00
CA LYS A 90 1.01 -1.80 -15.27
C LYS A 90 0.66 -1.02 -14.00
N VAL A 91 1.21 0.18 -13.85
CA VAL A 91 0.85 1.12 -12.76
C VAL A 91 -0.26 2.06 -13.26
N SER A 92 -1.50 1.87 -12.81
CA SER A 92 -2.66 2.64 -13.28
C SER A 92 -2.65 4.09 -12.78
N LYS A 93 -2.41 4.31 -11.48
CA LYS A 93 -2.37 5.62 -10.83
C LYS A 93 -1.08 5.76 -10.01
N LEU A 94 -0.26 6.78 -10.29
CA LEU A 94 1.05 6.96 -9.65
C LEU A 94 0.94 7.37 -8.18
N VAL A 95 0.06 8.31 -7.85
CA VAL A 95 -0.06 8.84 -6.47
C VAL A 95 -0.49 7.77 -5.47
N PRO A 96 -1.57 6.98 -5.71
CA PRO A 96 -1.94 5.90 -4.79
C PRO A 96 -0.86 4.81 -4.69
N TYR A 97 -0.14 4.53 -5.77
CA TYR A 97 0.96 3.58 -5.75
C TYR A 97 2.09 4.07 -4.83
N LEU A 98 2.55 5.32 -5.01
CA LEU A 98 3.58 5.92 -4.17
C LEU A 98 3.17 5.99 -2.70
N LEU A 99 1.93 6.42 -2.43
CA LEU A 99 1.39 6.46 -1.07
C LEU A 99 1.50 5.09 -0.40
N LYS A 100 1.04 4.03 -1.07
CA LYS A 100 1.09 2.67 -0.54
C LYS A 100 2.53 2.19 -0.32
N THR A 101 3.43 2.45 -1.27
CA THR A 101 4.85 2.07 -1.13
C THR A 101 5.53 2.81 0.02
N CYS A 102 5.25 4.11 0.18
CA CYS A 102 5.75 4.88 1.32
C CYS A 102 5.20 4.35 2.65
N GLU A 103 3.92 3.94 2.71
CA GLU A 103 3.35 3.35 3.92
C GLU A 103 4.07 2.06 4.31
N TYR A 104 4.24 1.16 3.33
CA TYR A 104 4.99 -0.08 3.52
C TYR A 104 6.41 0.20 4.05
N LYS A 105 7.14 1.13 3.43
CA LYS A 105 8.49 1.51 3.85
C LYS A 105 8.54 2.17 5.23
N ALA A 106 7.57 3.02 5.57
CA ALA A 106 7.49 3.60 6.90
C ALA A 106 7.29 2.54 7.99
N TYR A 107 6.48 1.50 7.71
CA TYR A 107 6.34 0.36 8.62
C TYR A 107 7.65 -0.43 8.75
N ASP A 108 8.39 -0.64 7.66
CA ASP A 108 9.70 -1.30 7.71
C ASP A 108 10.70 -0.55 8.58
N TYR A 109 10.80 0.78 8.43
CA TYR A 109 11.66 1.64 9.27
C TYR A 109 11.25 1.57 10.75
N TYR A 110 9.95 1.71 11.02
CA TYR A 110 9.42 1.61 12.37
C TYR A 110 9.75 0.26 13.01
N ARG A 111 9.64 -0.83 12.24
CA ARG A 111 9.95 -2.18 12.69
C ARG A 111 11.44 -2.37 12.93
N ALA A 112 12.30 -1.88 12.05
CA ALA A 112 13.75 -1.95 12.22
C ALA A 112 14.15 -1.30 13.56
N ARG A 113 13.62 -0.11 13.83
CA ARG A 113 13.87 0.64 15.07
C ARG A 113 13.34 -0.05 16.33
N GLN A 114 12.23 -0.78 16.25
CA GLN A 114 11.74 -1.58 17.38
C GLN A 114 12.59 -2.83 17.65
N ASN A 115 13.28 -3.36 16.64
CA ASN A 115 14.11 -4.55 16.76
C ASN A 115 15.59 -4.25 17.01
N GLU A 116 16.00 -2.98 16.95
CA GLU A 116 17.31 -2.53 17.41
C GLU A 116 17.42 -2.79 18.92
N LYS A 117 18.17 -3.83 19.27
CA LYS A 117 18.55 -4.08 20.66
C LYS A 117 19.51 -2.96 21.08
N PRO A 118 19.29 -2.31 22.23
CA PRO A 118 20.20 -1.28 22.72
C PRO A 118 21.58 -1.89 22.90
N LEU A 119 22.59 -1.25 22.28
CA LEU A 119 23.98 -1.68 22.34
C LEU A 119 24.65 -1.19 23.62
N THR A 120 24.08 -0.17 24.31
CA THR A 120 24.65 0.37 25.54
C THR A 120 23.61 0.70 26.62
N PRO A 121 23.99 0.68 27.91
CA PRO A 121 23.10 1.02 29.02
C PRO A 121 22.58 2.46 29.00
N ASP A 122 23.31 3.41 28.42
CA ASP A 122 22.91 4.82 28.32
C ASP A 122 21.74 5.03 27.34
N ASP A 123 21.54 4.12 26.37
CA ASP A 123 20.43 4.17 25.41
C ASP A 123 19.06 3.90 26.08
N LEU A 124 19.05 3.32 27.28
CA LEU A 124 17.83 3.02 28.04
C LEU A 124 17.20 4.28 28.67
N GLU A 125 17.98 5.31 29.00
CA GLU A 125 17.46 6.54 29.65
C GLU A 125 16.66 7.44 28.69
N HIS A 126 16.83 7.27 27.37
CA HIS A 126 16.12 8.04 26.35
C HIS A 126 14.91 7.31 25.73
N MET A 127 14.68 6.05 26.12
CA MET A 127 13.46 5.35 25.75
C MET A 127 12.32 5.87 26.63
N ALA A 128 11.45 6.69 26.04
CA ALA A 128 10.21 7.11 26.68
C ALA A 128 9.45 5.87 27.19
N ASP A 129 9.20 5.83 28.50
CA ASP A 129 8.42 4.78 29.15
C ASP A 129 6.97 4.87 28.66
N LYS A 130 6.67 4.10 27.61
CA LYS A 130 5.35 4.03 26.95
C LYS A 130 4.45 2.96 27.55
N SER A 131 4.69 2.56 28.80
CA SER A 131 3.80 1.64 29.50
C SER A 131 2.43 2.25 29.86
N SER A 132 2.21 3.55 29.63
CA SER A 132 0.95 4.25 29.98
C SER A 132 0.02 4.59 28.80
N GLU A 133 0.42 4.39 27.54
CA GLU A 133 -0.42 4.75 26.40
C GLU A 133 -0.37 3.68 25.29
N ARG A 134 -1.47 2.92 25.18
CA ARG A 134 -1.90 2.00 24.09
C ARG A 134 -1.59 0.51 24.30
N GLU A 135 -2.53 -0.17 24.95
CA GLU A 135 -2.68 -1.63 24.87
C GLU A 135 -3.47 -2.12 23.63
N ASP A 136 -3.93 -1.25 22.72
CA ASP A 136 -4.83 -1.67 21.62
C ASP A 136 -4.24 -1.68 20.18
N GLU A 137 -2.99 -1.27 19.94
CA GLU A 137 -2.44 -1.14 18.55
C GLU A 137 -1.27 -2.10 18.22
N LEU A 138 -1.01 -3.10 19.07
CA LEU A 138 0.27 -3.83 19.11
C LEU A 138 0.34 -5.16 18.32
N ASN A 139 -0.42 -5.35 17.24
CA ASN A 139 -0.48 -6.68 16.57
C ASN A 139 -0.28 -6.74 15.05
N SER A 140 0.29 -5.72 14.39
CA SER A 140 0.40 -5.70 12.91
C SER A 140 1.81 -5.83 12.32
N SER A 141 2.90 -5.66 13.07
CA SER A 141 4.26 -5.50 12.48
C SER A 141 5.18 -6.72 12.57
N THR A 142 4.80 -7.77 13.31
CA THR A 142 5.53 -9.06 13.31
C THR A 142 5.13 -9.95 12.13
N GLY A 143 4.01 -9.64 11.47
CA GLY A 143 3.31 -10.53 10.54
C GLY A 143 3.80 -10.54 9.09
N GLU A 144 4.59 -9.59 8.59
CA GLU A 144 4.78 -9.45 7.13
C GLU A 144 5.95 -10.29 6.55
N LEU A 145 7.06 -10.43 7.28
CA LEU A 145 8.11 -11.43 6.96
C LEU A 145 7.59 -12.86 7.23
N ASP A 146 6.79 -12.99 8.28
CA ASP A 146 6.10 -14.21 8.66
C ASP A 146 5.01 -14.58 7.63
N TRP A 147 4.35 -13.60 7.02
CA TRP A 147 3.35 -13.80 5.98
C TRP A 147 3.97 -14.37 4.72
N GLN A 148 5.08 -13.83 4.21
CA GLN A 148 5.69 -14.38 3.00
C GLN A 148 6.12 -15.84 3.18
N GLU A 149 6.61 -16.21 4.36
CA GLU A 149 6.97 -17.59 4.71
C GLU A 149 5.75 -18.49 4.98
N LYS A 150 4.70 -17.96 5.63
CA LYS A 150 3.48 -18.71 5.96
C LYS A 150 2.47 -18.78 4.82
N ARG A 151 2.52 -17.86 3.86
CA ARG A 151 1.55 -17.70 2.77
C ARG A 151 1.30 -19.00 2.00
N PRO A 152 2.31 -19.78 1.56
CA PRO A 152 2.04 -21.04 0.88
C PRO A 152 1.27 -22.03 1.76
N ARG A 153 1.61 -22.09 3.05
CA ARG A 153 0.93 -22.97 4.02
C ARG A 153 -0.50 -22.52 4.28
N ILE A 154 -0.71 -21.21 4.43
CA ILE A 154 -2.03 -20.61 4.64
C ILE A 154 -2.92 -20.85 3.41
N ILE A 155 -2.42 -20.58 2.21
CA ILE A 155 -3.14 -20.83 0.95
C ILE A 155 -3.51 -22.32 0.84
N THR A 156 -2.60 -23.22 1.21
CA THR A 156 -2.87 -24.67 1.21
C THR A 156 -4.01 -25.03 2.16
N ILE A 157 -4.00 -24.52 3.39
CA ILE A 157 -5.06 -24.74 4.38
C ILE A 157 -6.38 -24.19 3.83
N VAL A 158 -6.42 -22.92 3.39
CA VAL A 158 -7.64 -22.28 2.91
C VAL A 158 -8.19 -22.97 1.65
N ARG A 159 -7.32 -23.42 0.73
CA ARG A 159 -7.72 -24.22 -0.44
C ARG A 159 -8.44 -25.51 -0.04
N SER A 160 -7.97 -26.19 1.01
CA SER A 160 -8.63 -27.41 1.51
C SER A 160 -10.04 -27.15 2.06
N LEU A 161 -10.34 -25.91 2.47
CA LEU A 161 -11.64 -25.50 2.99
C LEU A 161 -12.62 -25.05 1.90
N LEU A 162 -12.16 -24.74 0.69
CA LEU A 162 -13.01 -24.23 -0.40
C LEU A 162 -14.25 -25.11 -0.70
N PRO A 163 -14.14 -26.46 -0.77
CA PRO A 163 -15.29 -27.30 -1.08
C PRO A 163 -16.44 -27.17 -0.06
N ARG A 164 -16.15 -26.68 1.15
CA ARG A 164 -17.10 -26.53 2.26
C ARG A 164 -17.81 -25.18 2.26
N LEU A 165 -17.44 -24.26 1.38
CA LEU A 165 -18.10 -22.95 1.25
C LEU A 165 -19.48 -23.03 0.59
N GLY A 166 -19.83 -24.18 0.02
CA GLY A 166 -21.17 -24.47 -0.51
C GLY A 166 -21.33 -24.00 -1.95
N GLN A 167 -21.85 -22.79 -2.17
CA GLN A 167 -22.24 -22.31 -3.50
C GLN A 167 -21.06 -22.30 -4.49
N TYR A 168 -21.26 -22.87 -5.69
CA TYR A 168 -20.24 -22.99 -6.73
C TYR A 168 -19.57 -21.66 -7.09
N ASN A 169 -20.34 -20.60 -7.27
CA ASN A 169 -19.80 -19.27 -7.59
C ASN A 169 -18.90 -18.70 -6.47
N VAL A 170 -19.24 -18.97 -5.21
CA VAL A 170 -18.42 -18.57 -4.05
C VAL A 170 -17.09 -19.32 -4.07
N GLN A 171 -17.13 -20.64 -4.34
CA GLN A 171 -15.91 -21.45 -4.42
C GLN A 171 -14.99 -20.96 -5.53
N ASN A 172 -15.50 -20.70 -6.73
CA ASN A 172 -14.70 -20.25 -7.87
C ASN A 172 -14.10 -18.86 -7.66
N VAL A 173 -14.87 -17.92 -7.10
CA VAL A 173 -14.37 -16.57 -6.80
C VAL A 173 -13.27 -16.64 -5.74
N MET A 174 -13.44 -17.43 -4.69
CA MET A 174 -12.41 -17.60 -3.66
C MET A 174 -11.17 -18.35 -4.19
N ALA A 175 -11.36 -19.35 -5.06
CA ALA A 175 -10.26 -20.05 -5.72
C ALA A 175 -9.41 -19.08 -6.55
N TYR A 176 -10.04 -18.27 -7.40
CA TYR A 176 -9.35 -17.27 -8.20
C TYR A 176 -8.55 -16.28 -7.35
N ILE A 177 -9.13 -15.79 -6.25
CA ILE A 177 -8.43 -14.90 -5.31
C ILE A 177 -7.20 -15.59 -4.71
N LEU A 178 -7.31 -16.87 -4.32
CA LEU A 178 -6.17 -17.63 -3.81
C LEU A 178 -5.09 -17.86 -4.88
N ASP A 179 -5.48 -18.13 -6.12
CA ASP A 179 -4.55 -18.34 -7.23
C ASP A 179 -3.74 -17.07 -7.53
N ALA A 180 -4.41 -15.93 -7.56
CA ALA A 180 -3.75 -14.65 -7.77
C ALA A 180 -2.94 -14.19 -6.54
N LEU A 181 -3.39 -14.53 -5.32
CA LEU A 181 -2.54 -14.41 -4.14
C LEU A 181 -1.35 -15.37 -4.21
N GLU A 182 -1.44 -16.55 -4.79
CA GLU A 182 -0.28 -17.43 -4.98
C GLU A 182 0.71 -16.85 -6.01
N ALA A 183 0.19 -16.21 -7.07
CA ALA A 183 0.96 -15.56 -8.13
C ALA A 183 1.53 -14.17 -7.79
N ASP A 184 1.39 -13.71 -6.54
CA ASP A 184 1.78 -12.37 -6.10
C ASP A 184 1.07 -11.19 -6.81
N CYS A 185 -0.13 -11.47 -7.33
CA CYS A 185 -1.04 -10.50 -7.91
C CYS A 185 -2.06 -10.05 -6.86
N VAL A 186 -1.70 -9.05 -6.04
CA VAL A 186 -2.55 -8.57 -4.93
C VAL A 186 -3.67 -7.61 -5.38
N ASP A 187 -3.55 -6.99 -6.56
CA ASP A 187 -4.45 -5.94 -7.05
C ASP A 187 -5.44 -6.45 -8.11
N ILE A 188 -6.29 -7.40 -7.71
CA ILE A 188 -7.34 -7.95 -8.57
C ILE A 188 -8.64 -7.16 -8.37
N SER A 189 -9.18 -6.61 -9.45
CA SER A 189 -10.48 -5.93 -9.43
C SER A 189 -11.66 -6.91 -9.51
N ASN A 190 -12.84 -6.50 -9.03
CA ASN A 190 -14.05 -7.33 -9.18
C ASN A 190 -14.44 -7.50 -10.65
N VAL A 191 -14.13 -6.51 -11.50
CA VAL A 191 -14.37 -6.54 -12.96
C VAL A 191 -13.51 -7.63 -13.62
N GLU A 192 -12.24 -7.73 -13.25
CA GLU A 192 -11.34 -8.75 -13.78
C GLU A 192 -11.81 -10.17 -13.40
N ILE A 193 -12.17 -10.38 -12.14
CA ILE A 193 -12.71 -11.68 -11.68
C ILE A 193 -14.00 -12.02 -12.44
N ALA A 194 -14.86 -11.01 -12.64
CA ALA A 194 -16.12 -11.17 -13.36
C ALA A 194 -15.90 -11.59 -14.82
N GLU A 195 -14.94 -10.95 -15.50
CA GLU A 195 -14.57 -11.28 -16.88
C GLU A 195 -14.04 -12.72 -16.99
N VAL A 196 -13.09 -13.11 -16.12
CA VAL A 196 -12.49 -14.45 -16.18
C VAL A 196 -13.49 -15.56 -15.86
N LEU A 197 -14.35 -15.33 -14.87
CA LEU A 197 -15.30 -16.36 -14.42
C LEU A 197 -16.64 -16.32 -15.15
N GLY A 198 -16.84 -15.37 -16.08
CA GLY A 198 -18.11 -15.19 -16.78
C GLY A 198 -19.27 -14.81 -15.85
N LEU A 199 -18.99 -14.03 -14.81
CA LEU A 199 -19.96 -13.57 -13.81
C LEU A 199 -20.22 -12.07 -13.96
N SER A 200 -21.26 -11.54 -13.30
CA SER A 200 -21.39 -10.09 -13.17
C SER A 200 -20.51 -9.57 -12.01
N PRO A 201 -20.03 -8.31 -12.07
CA PRO A 201 -19.28 -7.70 -10.97
C PRO A 201 -20.02 -7.74 -9.62
N ASP A 202 -21.35 -7.58 -9.64
CA ASP A 202 -22.19 -7.69 -8.43
C ASP A 202 -22.21 -9.09 -7.84
N VAL A 203 -22.28 -10.13 -8.70
CA VAL A 203 -22.21 -11.52 -8.27
C VAL A 203 -20.84 -11.81 -7.66
N VAL A 204 -19.75 -11.28 -8.24
CA VAL A 204 -18.40 -11.38 -7.66
C VAL A 204 -18.34 -10.69 -6.30
N ARG A 205 -18.82 -9.45 -6.17
CA ARG A 205 -18.84 -8.71 -4.91
C ARG A 205 -19.57 -9.47 -3.81
N GLN A 206 -20.77 -9.97 -4.11
CA GLN A 206 -21.55 -10.75 -3.16
C GLN A 206 -20.89 -12.09 -2.82
N SER A 207 -20.26 -12.73 -3.81
CA SER A 207 -19.55 -14.00 -3.63
C SER A 207 -18.30 -13.85 -2.78
N LYS A 208 -17.53 -12.76 -2.95
CA LYS A 208 -16.37 -12.40 -2.10
C LYS A 208 -16.79 -12.25 -0.66
N LYS A 209 -17.77 -11.38 -0.38
CA LYS A 209 -18.26 -11.14 0.98
C LYS A 209 -18.70 -12.44 1.66
N ARG A 210 -19.58 -13.21 0.99
CA ARG A 210 -20.06 -14.51 1.51
C ARG A 210 -18.94 -15.53 1.66
N GLY A 211 -17.97 -15.54 0.76
CA GLY A 211 -16.82 -16.44 0.78
C GLY A 211 -15.95 -16.21 2.01
N PHE A 212 -15.57 -14.96 2.25
CA PHE A 212 -14.79 -14.59 3.45
C PHE A 212 -15.58 -14.85 4.74
N ASP A 213 -16.85 -14.47 4.82
CA ASP A 213 -17.69 -14.73 6.02
C ASP A 213 -17.79 -16.24 6.33
N ARG A 214 -17.95 -17.08 5.29
CA ARG A 214 -18.05 -18.53 5.47
C ARG A 214 -16.70 -19.17 5.81
N LEU A 215 -15.62 -18.71 5.18
CA LEU A 215 -14.26 -19.16 5.51
C LEU A 215 -13.94 -18.84 6.97
N GLU A 216 -14.21 -17.63 7.43
CA GLU A 216 -13.99 -17.21 8.81
C GLU A 216 -14.75 -18.11 9.80
N ARG A 217 -16.02 -18.43 9.49
CA ARG A 217 -16.82 -19.36 10.29
C ARG A 217 -16.21 -20.76 10.33
N ILE A 218 -15.81 -21.33 9.19
CA ILE A 218 -15.23 -22.68 9.12
C ILE A 218 -13.89 -22.74 9.86
N VAL A 219 -13.03 -21.74 9.66
CA VAL A 219 -11.73 -21.62 10.36
C VAL A 219 -11.93 -21.60 11.87
N ARG A 220 -12.95 -20.86 12.35
CA ARG A 220 -13.31 -20.81 13.77
C ARG A 220 -13.83 -22.15 14.29
N GLU A 221 -14.70 -22.82 13.53
CA GLU A 221 -15.25 -24.14 13.86
C GLU A 221 -14.16 -25.22 13.96
N GLU A 222 -13.09 -25.11 13.17
CA GLU A 222 -11.98 -26.06 13.16
C GLU A 222 -10.82 -25.69 14.11
N GLY A 223 -10.93 -24.57 14.83
CA GLY A 223 -9.86 -24.09 15.70
C GLY A 223 -8.59 -23.67 14.95
N LEU A 224 -8.71 -23.33 13.66
CA LEU A 224 -7.60 -22.93 12.79
C LEU A 224 -7.30 -21.43 12.87
N THR A 225 -8.00 -20.67 13.72
CA THR A 225 -7.89 -19.20 13.83
C THR A 225 -6.44 -18.73 14.00
N ALA A 226 -5.62 -19.42 14.80
CA ALA A 226 -4.21 -19.07 15.01
C ALA A 226 -3.31 -19.33 13.80
N GLN A 227 -3.75 -20.18 12.86
CA GLN A 227 -2.97 -20.56 11.66
C GLN A 227 -3.34 -19.71 10.45
N VAL A 228 -4.49 -19.03 10.47
CA VAL A 228 -5.09 -18.35 9.31
C VAL A 228 -5.45 -16.89 9.65
N SER A 229 -5.00 -16.38 10.80
CA SER A 229 -5.26 -15.01 11.30
C SER A 229 -4.91 -13.93 10.27
N ASP A 230 -3.81 -14.13 9.55
CA ASP A 230 -3.31 -13.16 8.57
C ASP A 230 -4.20 -13.12 7.32
N PHE A 231 -4.81 -14.26 6.97
CA PHE A 231 -5.77 -14.32 5.86
C PHE A 231 -7.12 -13.69 6.24
N THR A 232 -7.56 -13.79 7.50
CA THR A 232 -8.76 -13.08 7.97
C THR A 232 -8.56 -11.56 7.98
N ASN A 233 -7.34 -11.08 8.19
CA ASN A 233 -7.02 -9.65 8.06
C ASN A 233 -7.03 -9.18 6.60
N LEU A 234 -6.77 -10.07 5.63
CA LEU A 234 -6.89 -9.79 4.20
C LEU A 234 -8.30 -9.36 3.80
N LYS A 235 -9.35 -9.91 4.45
CA LYS A 235 -10.75 -9.51 4.29
C LYS A 235 -10.91 -8.01 4.51
N ARG A 236 -10.30 -7.48 5.58
CA ARG A 236 -10.35 -6.05 5.95
C ARG A 236 -9.70 -5.16 4.90
N ASN A 237 -8.55 -5.56 4.36
CA ASN A 237 -7.86 -4.84 3.27
C ASN A 237 -8.65 -4.84 1.95
N TYR A 238 -9.42 -5.89 1.68
CA TYR A 238 -10.32 -5.92 0.53
C TYR A 238 -11.62 -5.15 0.77
N GLU A 239 -12.13 -5.09 2.00
CA GLU A 239 -13.34 -4.32 2.36
C GLU A 239 -13.09 -2.80 2.35
N GLU A 240 -11.94 -2.32 2.83
CA GLU A 240 -11.59 -0.89 2.82
C GLU A 240 -11.37 -0.35 1.39
N LYS A 241 -10.90 -1.17 0.45
CA LYS A 241 -10.78 -0.79 -0.97
C LYS A 241 -12.12 -0.76 -1.74
N ILE A 242 -13.22 -1.22 -1.15
CA ILE A 242 -14.55 -1.29 -1.80
C ILE A 242 -15.35 0.02 -1.63
N GLU A 243 -15.03 0.85 -0.63
CA GLU A 243 -15.78 2.09 -0.37
C GLU A 243 -15.37 3.26 -1.29
N ASP A 244 -14.24 3.16 -2.00
CA ASP A 244 -13.67 4.25 -2.83
C ASP A 244 -13.88 4.10 -4.35
N GLU A 245 -14.64 3.11 -4.83
CA GLU A 245 -15.08 3.09 -6.24
C GLU A 245 -16.35 3.94 -6.39
N PRO A 246 -16.28 5.15 -6.99
CA PRO A 246 -17.49 5.91 -7.27
C PRO A 246 -18.38 5.10 -8.22
N GLU A 247 -19.64 4.92 -7.85
CA GLU A 247 -20.70 4.49 -8.77
C GLU A 247 -20.72 5.49 -9.93
N PHE A 248 -20.14 5.12 -11.08
CA PHE A 248 -20.42 5.81 -12.32
C PHE A 248 -21.83 5.42 -12.74
N VAL A 249 -22.80 6.26 -12.33
CA VAL A 249 -24.14 6.32 -12.91
C VAL A 249 -24.08 7.04 -14.25
#